data_AF-A0A3A9APC4-F1
#
_entry.id   AF-A0A3A9APC4-F1
#
_cell.length_a   1.000
_cell.length_b   1.000
_cell.length_c   1.000
_cell.angle_alpha   90.00
_cell.angle_beta   90.00
_cell.angle_gamma   90.00
#
_symmetry.space_group_name_H-M   'P 1'
#
loop_
_entity.id
_entity.type
_entity.pdbx_description
1 polymer ?
#
loop_
_entity_poly.entity_id
_entity_poly.type
_entity_poly.pdbx_seq_one_letter_code
_entity_poly.pdbx_strand_id
1 'polypeptide(L)'
;MCTFIGIESVTANAFIELLEKQNKMEVSFDTLVRYGMQVGRILQEKSNDEPVLLFSRKYQINMLENYSDFFEADLSYGSQRMFRLKCKNKQKTLHALTTNFRWTMGMPLLEAFMSIDALHELGINP
;
A
#
# COMPACT_ATOMS: atom_id res chain seq x y z
N MET A 1 -2.04 -0.58 -22.08
CA MET A 1 -2.48 0.78 -21.66
C MET A 1 -1.70 1.12 -20.39
N CYS A 2 -1.54 2.39 -19.98
CA CYS A 2 -0.76 2.69 -18.76
C CYS A 2 -1.67 2.66 -17.53
N THR A 3 -1.23 1.96 -16.47
CA THR A 3 -1.91 1.98 -15.17
C THR A 3 -1.04 2.69 -14.15
N PHE A 4 -1.49 3.86 -13.69
CA PHE A 4 -0.77 4.63 -12.67
C PHE A 4 -1.18 4.14 -11.28
N ILE A 5 -0.20 3.79 -10.47
CA ILE A 5 -0.41 3.27 -9.12
C ILE A 5 0.22 4.26 -8.13
N GLY A 6 -0.65 4.96 -7.39
CA GLY A 6 -0.26 5.91 -6.36
C GLY A 6 0.33 5.23 -5.12
N ILE A 7 1.22 5.93 -4.41
CA ILE A 7 1.75 5.46 -3.12
C ILE A 7 0.64 5.27 -2.09
N GLU A 8 -0.43 6.08 -2.15
CA GLU A 8 -1.62 5.96 -1.34
C GLU A 8 -2.32 4.62 -1.51
N SER A 9 -2.47 4.14 -2.75
CA SER A 9 -3.08 2.84 -3.04
C SER A 9 -2.20 1.70 -2.52
N VAL A 10 -0.89 1.81 -2.70
CA VAL A 10 0.07 0.79 -2.23
C VAL A 10 0.09 0.73 -0.71
N THR A 11 0.15 1.89 -0.05
CA THR A 11 0.18 2.01 1.41
C THR A 11 -1.13 1.50 2.02
N ALA A 12 -2.27 1.91 1.49
CA ALA A 12 -3.57 1.45 1.97
C ALA A 12 -3.73 -0.07 1.85
N ASN A 13 -3.40 -0.64 0.69
CA ASN A 13 -3.51 -2.08 0.48
C ASN A 13 -2.50 -2.87 1.33
N ALA A 14 -1.28 -2.37 1.51
CA ALA A 14 -0.33 -2.98 2.44
C ALA A 14 -0.89 -3.01 3.86
N PHE A 15 -1.50 -1.90 4.34
CA PHE A 15 -2.08 -1.86 5.68
C PHE A 15 -3.31 -2.75 5.83
N ILE A 16 -4.14 -2.93 4.79
CA ILE A 16 -5.25 -3.90 4.84
C ILE A 16 -4.69 -5.29 5.13
N GLU A 17 -3.70 -5.75 4.36
CA GLU A 17 -3.09 -7.08 4.52
C GLU A 17 -2.38 -7.24 5.87
N LEU A 18 -1.56 -6.25 6.25
CA LEU A 18 -0.81 -6.26 7.51
C LEU A 18 -1.75 -6.25 8.73
N LEU A 19 -2.85 -5.51 8.67
CA LEU A 19 -3.80 -5.39 9.76
C LEU A 19 -4.64 -6.67 9.90
N GLU A 20 -5.08 -7.25 8.79
CA GLU A 20 -5.86 -8.49 8.77
C GLU A 20 -5.03 -9.70 9.21
N LYS A 21 -3.81 -9.85 8.68
CA LYS A 21 -3.02 -11.07 8.84
C LYS A 21 -2.01 -11.04 9.98
N GLN A 22 -1.51 -9.86 10.36
CA GLN A 22 -0.45 -9.72 11.37
C GLN A 22 -0.75 -8.72 12.49
N ASN A 23 -1.89 -8.02 12.43
CA ASN A 23 -2.21 -6.93 13.36
C ASN A 23 -1.12 -5.84 13.42
N LYS A 24 -0.38 -5.63 12.32
CA LYS A 24 0.73 -4.67 12.24
C LYS A 24 0.22 -3.33 11.73
N MET A 25 0.61 -2.24 12.41
CA MET A 25 0.16 -0.87 12.11
C MET A 25 1.28 0.04 11.60
N GLU A 26 2.46 -0.51 11.33
CA GLU A 26 3.63 0.22 10.87
C GLU A 26 4.33 -0.52 9.72
N VAL A 27 4.86 0.23 8.76
CA VAL A 27 5.61 -0.32 7.62
C VAL A 27 6.63 0.70 7.14
N SER A 28 7.83 0.24 6.77
CA SER A 28 8.86 1.13 6.23
C SER A 28 8.53 1.52 4.79
N PHE A 29 8.99 2.70 4.38
CA PHE A 29 8.87 3.13 3.00
C PHE A 29 9.53 2.14 2.03
N ASP A 30 10.70 1.59 2.37
CA ASP A 30 11.39 0.61 1.51
C ASP A 30 10.55 -0.66 1.32
N THR A 31 9.86 -1.12 2.37
CA THR A 31 8.92 -2.25 2.26
C THR A 31 7.74 -1.91 1.36
N LEU A 32 7.18 -0.70 1.46
CA LEU A 32 6.11 -0.25 0.56
C LEU A 32 6.58 -0.18 -0.90
N VAL A 33 7.81 0.29 -1.13
CA VAL A 33 8.39 0.34 -2.48
C VAL A 33 8.54 -1.05 -3.06
N ARG A 34 9.12 -2.00 -2.32
CA ARG A 34 9.28 -3.39 -2.80
C ARG A 34 7.93 -4.06 -3.05
N TYR A 35 6.99 -3.91 -2.12
CA TYR A 35 5.63 -4.39 -2.27
C TYR A 35 4.97 -3.84 -3.55
N GLY A 36 5.00 -2.52 -3.74
CA GLY A 36 4.42 -1.89 -4.92
C GLY A 36 5.12 -2.25 -6.23
N MET A 37 6.45 -2.42 -6.22
CA MET A 37 7.20 -2.93 -7.37
C MET A 37 6.76 -4.34 -7.75
N GLN A 38 6.60 -5.22 -6.76
CA GLN A 38 6.14 -6.59 -7.01
C GLN A 38 4.70 -6.63 -7.53
N VAL A 39 3.82 -5.77 -6.99
CA VAL A 39 2.45 -5.59 -7.52
C VAL A 39 2.48 -5.13 -8.97
N GLY A 40 3.33 -4.15 -9.31
CA GLY A 40 3.54 -3.71 -10.68
C GLY A 40 3.97 -4.86 -11.60
N ARG A 41 5.01 -5.61 -11.21
CA ARG A 41 5.49 -6.76 -11.98
C ARG A 41 4.38 -7.78 -12.27
N ILE A 42 3.60 -8.14 -11.25
CA ILE A 42 2.51 -9.12 -11.38
C ILE A 42 1.39 -8.59 -12.26
N LEU A 43 1.06 -7.29 -12.14
CA LEU A 43 0.07 -6.68 -13.02
C LEU A 43 0.52 -6.73 -14.48
N GLN A 44 1.77 -6.38 -14.76
CA GLN A 44 2.35 -6.43 -16.11
C GLN A 44 2.39 -7.84 -16.69
N GLU A 45 2.57 -8.87 -15.85
CA GLU A 45 2.53 -10.27 -16.28
C GLU A 45 1.10 -10.76 -16.57
N LYS A 46 0.11 -10.23 -15.84
CA LYS A 46 -1.31 -10.63 -15.95
C LYS A 46 -2.11 -9.82 -16.98
N SER A 47 -1.69 -8.60 -17.29
CA SER A 47 -2.37 -7.72 -18.22
C SER A 47 -1.38 -7.11 -19.20
N ASN A 48 -1.87 -6.69 -20.38
CA ASN A 48 -1.06 -5.98 -21.37
C ASN A 48 -0.90 -4.48 -21.00
N ASP A 49 -0.87 -4.17 -19.71
CA ASP A 49 -0.73 -2.82 -19.18
C ASP A 49 0.66 -2.56 -18.66
N GLU A 50 1.08 -1.30 -18.79
CA GLU A 50 2.35 -0.80 -18.28
C GLU A 50 2.10 -0.09 -16.94
N PRO A 51 2.49 -0.71 -15.82
CA PRO A 51 2.31 -0.13 -14.49
C PRO A 51 3.34 0.98 -14.24
N VAL A 52 2.88 2.14 -13.78
CA VAL A 52 3.73 3.28 -13.42
C VAL A 52 3.52 3.61 -11.95
N LEU A 53 4.56 3.43 -11.13
CA LEU A 53 4.52 3.66 -9.68
C LEU A 53 4.89 5.11 -9.33
N LEU A 54 4.04 5.78 -8.56
CA LEU A 54 4.19 7.20 -8.21
C LEU A 54 4.72 7.38 -6.78
N PHE A 55 6.02 7.11 -6.56
CA PHE A 55 6.62 7.03 -5.22
C PHE A 55 7.54 8.20 -4.82
N SER A 56 7.62 9.25 -5.64
CA SER A 56 8.46 10.41 -5.33
C SER A 56 8.11 11.04 -3.97
N ARG A 57 9.05 11.79 -3.38
CA ARG A 57 8.81 12.50 -2.10
C ARG A 57 7.58 13.40 -2.15
N LYS A 58 7.28 13.99 -3.32
CA LYS A 58 6.08 14.80 -3.52
C LYS A 58 4.80 13.96 -3.31
N TYR A 59 4.73 12.77 -3.90
CA TYR A 59 3.56 11.88 -3.72
C TYR A 59 3.44 11.39 -2.27
N GLN A 60 4.56 11.14 -1.59
CA GLN A 60 4.56 10.79 -0.16
C GLN A 60 3.95 11.90 0.70
N ILE A 61 4.39 13.15 0.50
CA ILE A 61 3.86 14.31 1.23
C ILE A 61 2.37 14.51 0.92
N ASN A 62 2.00 14.49 -0.36
CA ASN A 62 0.61 14.62 -0.79
C ASN A 62 -0.29 13.55 -0.16
N MET A 63 0.18 12.30 -0.05
CA MET A 63 -0.57 11.24 0.60
C MET A 63 -0.77 11.54 2.09
N LEU A 64 0.27 11.97 2.80
CA LEU A 64 0.20 12.29 4.22
C LEU A 64 -0.71 13.49 4.50
N GLU A 65 -0.80 14.45 3.58
CA GLU A 65 -1.71 15.59 3.68
C GLU A 65 -3.16 15.18 3.37
N ASN A 66 -3.39 14.56 2.20
CA ASN A 66 -4.73 14.23 1.71
C ASN A 66 -5.41 13.11 2.51
N TYR A 67 -4.63 12.19 3.09
CA TYR A 67 -5.11 11.04 3.84
C TYR A 67 -4.59 11.04 5.28
N SER A 68 -4.39 12.24 5.84
CA SER A 68 -3.92 12.45 7.22
C SER A 68 -4.81 11.83 8.29
N ASP A 69 -6.08 11.54 7.99
CA ASP A 69 -7.00 10.80 8.85
C ASP A 69 -6.63 9.32 9.00
N PHE A 70 -5.96 8.75 7.97
CA PHE A 70 -5.54 7.35 7.94
C PHE A 70 -4.07 7.18 8.27
N PHE A 71 -3.20 8.03 7.72
CA PHE A 71 -1.76 7.81 7.73
C PHE A 71 -1.01 8.92 8.46
N GLU A 72 0.04 8.53 9.15
CA GLU A 72 1.12 9.41 9.61
C GLU A 72 2.47 8.80 9.24
N ALA A 73 3.53 9.61 9.32
CA ALA A 73 4.88 9.13 9.14
C ALA A 73 5.75 9.60 10.29
N ASP A 74 6.61 8.71 10.79
CA ASP A 74 7.72 9.11 11.63
C ASP A 74 8.91 9.46 10.72
N LEU A 75 9.24 10.75 10.70
CA LEU A 75 10.37 11.30 9.95
C LEU A 75 11.61 11.52 10.85
N SER A 76 11.52 11.15 12.13
CA SER A 76 12.47 11.54 13.18
C SER A 76 13.69 10.63 13.26
N TYR A 77 13.70 9.47 12.58
CA TYR A 77 14.76 8.47 12.65
C TYR A 77 15.42 8.20 11.28
N GLY A 78 16.45 8.98 10.94
CA GLY A 78 17.43 8.63 9.91
C GLY A 78 16.85 8.23 8.55
N SER A 79 17.53 7.32 7.84
CA SER A 79 17.19 6.87 6.48
C SER A 79 15.94 5.99 6.38
N GLN A 80 15.34 5.56 7.51
CA GLN A 80 14.19 4.65 7.51
C GLN A 80 12.90 5.40 7.85
N ARG A 81 12.28 5.99 6.82
CA ARG A 81 10.96 6.59 6.93
C ARG A 81 9.92 5.51 7.18
N MET A 82 9.21 5.61 8.30
CA MET A 82 8.16 4.66 8.69
C MET A 82 6.79 5.30 8.50
N PHE A 83 5.89 4.60 7.83
CA PHE A 83 4.46 4.94 7.78
C PHE A 83 3.73 4.20 8.88
N ARG A 84 2.78 4.87 9.52
CA ARG A 84 1.91 4.31 10.56
C ARG A 84 0.45 4.57 10.23
N LEU A 85 -0.38 3.59 10.55
CA LEU A 85 -1.83 3.70 10.47
C LEU A 85 -2.41 4.33 11.75
N LYS A 86 -3.17 5.42 11.61
CA LYS A 86 -3.97 6.00 12.69
C LYS A 86 -5.19 5.12 12.93
N CYS A 87 -5.09 4.22 13.89
CA CYS A 87 -6.15 3.26 14.17
C CYS A 87 -6.71 3.44 15.59
N LYS A 88 -7.92 4.00 15.71
CA LYS A 88 -8.69 3.99 16.97
C LYS A 88 -9.54 2.74 17.13
N ASN A 89 -10.09 2.24 16.02
CA ASN A 89 -10.89 1.01 15.98
C ASN A 89 -10.53 0.23 14.72
N LYS A 90 -9.94 -0.96 14.90
CA LYS A 90 -9.44 -1.81 13.83
C LYS A 90 -10.47 -2.08 12.73
N GLN A 91 -11.68 -2.48 13.12
CA GLN A 91 -12.73 -2.86 12.17
C GLN A 91 -13.21 -1.66 11.35
N LYS A 92 -13.38 -0.50 11.99
CA LYS A 92 -13.74 0.74 11.30
C LYS A 92 -12.65 1.21 10.34
N THR A 93 -11.39 1.19 10.79
CA THR A 93 -10.26 1.58 9.94
C THR A 93 -10.13 0.65 8.74
N LEU A 94 -10.21 -0.66 8.95
CA LEU A 94 -10.16 -1.66 7.88
C LEU A 94 -11.29 -1.45 6.87
N HIS A 95 -12.53 -1.28 7.35
CA HIS A 95 -13.67 -1.02 6.48
C HIS A 95 -13.48 0.26 5.65
N ALA A 96 -12.98 1.34 6.26
CA ALA A 96 -12.74 2.60 5.57
C ALA A 96 -11.61 2.48 4.52
N LEU A 97 -10.51 1.80 4.83
CA LEU A 97 -9.43 1.56 3.86
C LEU A 97 -9.93 0.71 2.68
N THR A 98 -10.65 -0.37 2.97
CA THR A 98 -11.18 -1.27 1.94
C THR A 98 -12.16 -0.54 1.01
N THR A 99 -13.11 0.23 1.57
CA THR A 99 -14.09 0.98 0.78
C THR A 99 -13.43 2.05 -0.10
N ASN A 100 -12.46 2.79 0.44
CA ASN A 100 -11.87 3.94 -0.27
C ASN A 100 -10.79 3.53 -1.28
N PHE A 101 -10.02 2.47 -1.00
CA PHE A 101 -8.83 2.12 -1.78
C PHE A 101 -8.88 0.76 -2.48
N ARG A 102 -9.71 -0.19 -2.01
CA ARG A 102 -9.72 -1.57 -2.51
C ARG A 102 -10.95 -1.92 -3.34
N TRP A 103 -12.12 -1.40 -3.01
CA TRP A 103 -13.32 -1.66 -3.82
C TRP A 103 -13.39 -0.83 -5.11
N THR A 104 -12.61 0.24 -5.19
CA THR A 104 -12.57 1.15 -6.34
C THR A 104 -11.58 0.72 -7.43
N MET A 105 -10.77 -0.32 -7.18
CA MET A 105 -9.75 -0.80 -8.13
C MET A 105 -10.27 -1.90 -9.06
N GLY A 106 -9.68 -1.96 -10.26
CA GLY A 106 -9.93 -3.04 -11.20
C GLY A 106 -9.39 -4.39 -10.69
N MET A 107 -10.07 -5.48 -11.07
CA MET A 107 -9.75 -6.84 -10.63
C MET A 107 -8.28 -7.26 -10.83
N PRO A 108 -7.61 -6.97 -11.98
CA PRO A 108 -6.22 -7.37 -12.15
C PRO A 108 -5.27 -6.73 -11.11
N LEU A 109 -5.51 -5.47 -10.76
CA LEU A 109 -4.71 -4.76 -9.76
C LEU A 109 -5.01 -5.27 -8.35
N LEU A 110 -6.28 -5.53 -8.04
CA LEU A 110 -6.69 -6.15 -6.77
C LEU A 110 -5.99 -7.49 -6.55
N GLU A 111 -6.04 -8.37 -7.55
CA GLU A 111 -5.37 -9.67 -7.48
C GLU A 111 -3.85 -9.55 -7.34
N ALA A 112 -3.24 -8.54 -7.96
CA ALA A 112 -1.81 -8.28 -7.82
C ALA A 112 -1.44 -7.90 -6.37
N PHE A 113 -2.23 -7.03 -5.73
CA PHE A 113 -2.03 -6.66 -4.33
C PHE A 113 -2.17 -7.83 -3.34
N MET A 114 -3.03 -8.80 -3.65
CA MET A 114 -3.31 -9.97 -2.79
C MET A 114 -2.48 -11.21 -3.14
N SER A 115 -1.62 -11.11 -4.16
CA SER A 115 -0.80 -12.24 -4.61
C SER A 115 0.20 -12.68 -3.54
N ILE A 116 0.51 -13.98 -3.51
CA ILE A 116 1.46 -14.56 -2.56
C ILE A 116 2.81 -13.83 -2.62
N ASP A 117 3.33 -13.60 -3.83
CA ASP A 117 4.63 -12.95 -3.99
C ASP A 117 4.63 -11.50 -3.48
N ALA A 118 3.52 -10.76 -3.66
CA ALA A 118 3.42 -9.41 -3.11
C ALA A 118 3.32 -9.46 -1.58
N LEU A 119 2.53 -10.38 -1.01
CA LEU A 119 2.42 -10.55 0.44
C LEU A 119 3.76 -10.90 1.10
N HIS A 120 4.62 -11.66 0.43
CA HIS A 120 5.97 -11.96 0.92
C HIS A 120 6.81 -10.70 1.13
N GLU A 121 6.68 -9.67 0.29
CA GLU A 121 7.40 -8.40 0.48
C GLU A 121 6.99 -7.66 1.75
N LEU A 122 5.76 -7.90 2.23
CA LEU A 122 5.25 -7.40 3.51
C LEU A 122 5.69 -8.25 4.71
N GLY A 123 6.39 -9.38 4.48
CA GLY A 123 6.74 -10.36 5.49
C GLY A 123 5.56 -11.25 5.89
N ILE A 124 4.53 -11.35 5.05
CA ILE A 124 3.37 -12.22 5.25
C ILE A 124 3.63 -13.54 4.53
N ASN A 125 3.77 -14.60 5.32
CA ASN A 125 3.87 -15.97 4.81
C ASN A 125 2.47 -16.60 4.89
N PRO A 126 1.82 -16.88 3.74
CA PRO A 126 0.48 -17.46 3.69
C PRO A 126 0.44 -18.95 4.09
#